data_AF-A0A534MA56-F1
#
_entry.id   AF-A0A534MA56-F1
#
_cell.length_a   1.000
_cell.length_b   1.000
_cell.length_c   1.000
_cell.angle_alpha   90.00
_cell.angle_beta   90.00
_cell.angle_gamma   90.00
#
_symmetry.space_group_name_H-M   'P 1'
#
loop_
_entity.id
_entity.type
_entity.pdbx_description
1 polymer ?
#
loop_
_entity_poly.entity_id
_entity_poly.type
_entity_poly.pdbx_seq_one_letter_code
_entity_poly.pdbx_strand_id
1 'polypeptide(L)'
;MKIPKLPTIGPTLWGIGVFLLVLGGLAPWIPRFTLTILVNLLIFAALAYSLNFITGLTGYVNFGHVVFMAVGAYTLGYTVGTIRLHPLGGVVLGGLVALVLALGLGAVTLRFRGVYFAIASLVTPLAGLNIVLVLPALGGGQGIFLNIGFDPLSWFYTIWAIIAAEVGLTYWITHGRLGYGIRAIKSDEDAAKSLGVNAPRLKLFLFALSGLFAGATGGVYAWTTSGIIPEAAFDLTFSLRMLAMIVIGGMGTLLGPLIGAIAVYLPSRLFLTIFIGTESI
;
A
#
# COMPACT_ATOMS: atom_id res chain seq x y z
N MET A 1 32.07 -4.07 29.12
CA MET A 1 31.17 -2.93 29.43
C MET A 1 29.78 -3.27 28.90
N LYS A 2 28.84 -3.69 29.76
CA LYS A 2 27.45 -3.97 29.35
C LYS A 2 26.73 -2.64 29.24
N ILE A 3 26.47 -2.19 28.02
CA ILE A 3 25.70 -0.97 27.77
C ILE A 3 24.29 -1.20 28.36
N PRO A 4 23.80 -0.33 29.27
CA PRO A 4 22.44 -0.45 29.79
C PRO A 4 21.46 -0.37 28.62
N LYS A 5 20.56 -1.36 28.51
CA LYS A 5 19.49 -1.33 27.51
C LYS A 5 18.61 -0.13 27.83
N LEU A 6 18.67 0.91 27.00
CA LEU A 6 17.73 2.02 27.03
C LEU A 6 16.30 1.42 26.96
N PRO A 7 15.36 1.87 27.81
CA PRO A 7 13.97 1.47 27.68
C PRO A 7 13.51 1.94 26.31
N THR A 8 13.28 0.99 25.40
CA THR A 8 12.76 1.29 24.07
C THR A 8 11.32 1.72 24.25
N ILE A 9 11.08 3.03 24.33
CA ILE A 9 9.76 3.68 24.24
C ILE A 9 9.29 3.61 22.77
N GLY A 10 9.27 2.39 22.25
CA GLY A 10 8.66 2.01 20.99
C GLY A 10 7.67 0.89 21.28
N PRO A 11 6.65 0.71 20.43
CA PRO A 11 5.73 -0.41 20.56
C PRO A 11 6.54 -1.72 20.60
N THR A 12 6.48 -2.43 21.72
CA THR A 12 7.11 -3.75 21.80
C THR A 12 6.44 -4.67 20.78
N LEU A 13 7.21 -5.61 20.20
CA LEU A 13 6.67 -6.61 19.26
C LEU A 13 5.41 -7.29 19.84
N TRP A 14 5.41 -7.50 21.15
CA TRP A 14 4.28 -7.99 21.93
C TRP A 14 3.07 -7.03 21.93
N GLY A 15 3.26 -5.72 22.08
CA GLY A 15 2.18 -4.75 22.00
C GLY A 15 1.52 -4.70 20.60
N ILE A 16 2.32 -4.81 19.54
CA ILE A 16 1.80 -4.89 18.16
C ILE A 16 1.06 -6.20 17.94
N GLY A 17 1.63 -7.33 18.39
CA GLY A 17 1.00 -8.64 18.29
C GLY A 17 -0.34 -8.70 19.05
N VAL A 18 -0.38 -8.16 20.27
CA VAL A 18 -1.61 -8.09 21.08
C VAL A 18 -2.64 -7.19 20.40
N PHE A 19 -2.25 -6.03 19.88
CA PHE A 19 -3.15 -5.17 19.12
C PHE A 19 -3.73 -5.88 17.89
N LEU A 20 -2.89 -6.59 17.13
CA LEU A 20 -3.30 -7.35 15.95
C LEU A 20 -4.29 -8.47 16.29
N LEU A 21 -4.06 -9.17 17.41
CA LEU A 21 -4.92 -10.25 17.89
C LEU A 21 -6.24 -9.72 18.46
N VAL A 22 -6.21 -8.66 19.26
CA VAL A 22 -7.42 -8.07 19.87
C VAL A 22 -8.34 -7.52 18.80
N LEU A 23 -7.82 -6.72 17.87
CA LEU A 23 -8.67 -6.09 16.85
C LEU A 23 -9.16 -7.12 15.80
N GLY A 24 -8.37 -8.16 15.51
CA GLY A 24 -8.81 -9.29 14.70
C GLY A 24 -9.89 -10.15 15.37
N GLY A 25 -9.76 -10.36 16.68
CA GLY A 25 -10.75 -11.07 17.48
C GLY A 25 -12.05 -10.29 17.61
N LEU A 26 -11.97 -8.96 17.79
CA LEU A 26 -13.14 -8.11 18.04
C LEU A 26 -14.03 -7.89 16.81
N ALA A 27 -13.50 -8.11 15.61
CA ALA A 27 -14.17 -7.78 14.35
C ALA A 27 -15.60 -8.35 14.17
N PRO A 28 -15.90 -9.61 14.54
CA PRO A 28 -17.26 -10.16 14.40
C PRO A 28 -18.32 -9.45 15.24
N TRP A 29 -17.93 -8.76 16.32
CA TRP A 29 -18.84 -8.06 17.22
C TRP A 29 -19.00 -6.57 16.86
N ILE A 30 -18.28 -6.07 15.86
CA ILE A 30 -18.38 -4.69 15.40
C ILE A 30 -19.55 -4.57 14.42
N PRO A 31 -20.42 -3.53 14.55
CA PRO A 31 -21.49 -3.28 13.58
C PRO A 31 -20.96 -3.12 12.15
N ARG A 32 -21.69 -3.67 11.17
CA ARG A 32 -21.25 -3.72 9.76
C ARG A 32 -20.85 -2.36 9.19
N PHE A 33 -21.60 -1.30 9.53
CA PHE A 33 -21.29 0.07 9.10
C PHE A 33 -19.92 0.54 9.61
N THR A 34 -19.68 0.41 10.91
CA THR A 34 -18.39 0.75 11.53
C THR A 34 -17.26 -0.11 10.96
N LEU A 35 -17.53 -1.38 10.69
CA LEU A 35 -16.56 -2.29 10.10
C LEU A 35 -16.17 -1.89 8.67
N THR A 36 -17.11 -1.41 7.84
CA THR A 36 -16.79 -0.85 6.51
C THR A 36 -15.92 0.39 6.60
N ILE A 37 -16.19 1.30 7.55
CA ILE A 37 -15.33 2.48 7.78
C ILE A 37 -13.92 2.05 8.19
N LEU A 38 -13.83 1.08 9.09
CA LEU A 38 -12.56 0.52 9.55
C LEU A 38 -11.79 -0.14 8.40
N VAL A 39 -12.46 -0.94 7.57
CA VAL A 39 -11.87 -1.55 6.36
C VAL A 39 -11.27 -0.51 5.44
N ASN A 40 -11.98 0.59 5.17
CA ASN A 40 -11.45 1.66 4.33
C ASN A 40 -10.23 2.34 4.96
N LEU A 41 -10.27 2.62 6.26
CA LEU A 41 -9.10 3.13 6.98
C LEU A 41 -7.91 2.19 6.86
N LEU A 42 -8.13 0.88 7.01
CA LEU A 42 -7.10 -0.14 6.89
C LEU A 42 -6.58 -0.26 5.45
N ILE A 43 -7.42 -0.09 4.42
CA ILE A 43 -6.96 -0.02 3.03
C ILE A 43 -5.97 1.14 2.86
N PHE A 44 -6.30 2.34 3.35
CA PHE A 44 -5.37 3.47 3.28
C PHE A 44 -4.11 3.26 4.12
N ALA A 45 -4.22 2.60 5.28
CA ALA A 45 -3.06 2.23 6.08
C ALA A 45 -2.14 1.25 5.35
N ALA A 46 -2.69 0.18 4.75
CA ALA A 46 -1.94 -0.79 3.97
C ALA A 46 -1.27 -0.16 2.74
N LEU A 47 -2.00 0.70 2.03
CA LEU A 47 -1.44 1.50 0.94
C LEU A 47 -0.26 2.39 1.43
N ALA A 48 -0.39 3.05 2.57
CA ALA A 48 0.69 3.82 3.17
C ALA A 48 1.88 2.93 3.60
N TYR A 49 1.64 1.75 4.17
CA TYR A 49 2.67 0.77 4.51
C TYR A 49 3.43 0.30 3.26
N SER A 50 2.70 -0.04 2.20
CA SER A 50 3.28 -0.47 0.95
C SER A 50 4.21 0.61 0.39
N LEU A 51 3.81 1.88 0.43
CA LEU A 51 4.65 3.01 0.00
C LEU A 51 5.85 3.26 0.92
N ASN A 52 5.69 2.99 2.23
CA ASN A 52 6.74 3.14 3.23
C ASN A 52 7.95 2.22 2.94
N PHE A 53 7.73 1.05 2.31
CA PHE A 53 8.83 0.15 1.92
C PHE A 53 9.86 0.81 0.99
N ILE A 54 9.41 1.65 0.05
CA ILE A 54 10.34 2.38 -0.83
C ILE A 54 10.59 3.78 -0.30
N THR A 55 9.57 4.64 -0.25
CA THR A 55 9.74 6.05 0.09
C THR A 55 10.24 6.22 1.52
N GLY A 56 9.67 5.45 2.45
CA GLY A 56 10.00 5.59 3.85
C GLY A 56 11.39 5.08 4.21
N LEU A 57 11.67 3.85 3.80
CA LEU A 57 12.89 3.15 4.15
C LEU A 57 14.11 3.63 3.35
N THR A 58 13.99 3.88 2.04
CA THR A 58 15.15 4.28 1.21
C THR A 58 15.24 5.78 0.97
N GLY A 59 14.17 6.55 1.21
CA GLY A 59 14.09 7.98 0.89
C GLY A 59 13.73 8.28 -0.57
N TYR A 60 13.46 7.26 -1.39
CA TYR A 60 13.07 7.43 -2.78
C TYR A 60 11.58 7.72 -2.90
N VAL A 61 11.23 8.99 -3.08
CA VAL A 61 9.82 9.42 -3.19
C VAL A 61 9.19 8.88 -4.48
N ASN A 62 8.22 7.98 -4.33
CA ASN A 62 7.43 7.40 -5.42
C ASN A 62 6.04 8.06 -5.49
N PHE A 63 5.84 8.99 -6.42
CA PHE A 63 4.54 9.60 -6.67
C PHE A 63 3.64 8.74 -7.60
N GLY A 64 4.23 7.75 -8.28
CA GLY A 64 3.53 6.83 -9.17
C GLY A 64 2.90 5.61 -8.50
N HIS A 65 2.91 5.55 -7.17
CA HIS A 65 2.59 4.32 -6.43
C HIS A 65 1.18 3.78 -6.68
N VAL A 66 0.22 4.68 -6.97
CA VAL A 66 -1.15 4.33 -7.35
C VAL A 66 -1.23 3.37 -8.56
N VAL A 67 -0.24 3.34 -9.45
CA VAL A 67 -0.23 2.40 -10.59
C VAL A 67 -0.33 0.94 -10.12
N PHE A 68 0.33 0.59 -9.01
CA PHE A 68 0.33 -0.78 -8.50
C PHE A 68 -1.02 -1.14 -7.88
N MET A 69 -1.62 -0.19 -7.15
CA MET A 69 -2.99 -0.31 -6.65
C MET A 69 -3.98 -0.52 -7.80
N ALA A 70 -3.91 0.32 -8.84
CA ALA A 70 -4.80 0.25 -9.99
C ALA A 70 -4.67 -1.11 -10.72
N VAL A 71 -3.44 -1.57 -10.95
CA VAL A 71 -3.19 -2.88 -11.60
C VAL A 71 -3.76 -4.03 -10.77
N GLY A 72 -3.62 -3.98 -9.45
CA GLY A 72 -4.26 -4.95 -8.56
C GLY A 72 -5.78 -4.92 -8.61
N ALA A 73 -6.37 -3.72 -8.61
CA ALA A 73 -7.81 -3.49 -8.75
C ALA A 73 -8.36 -4.06 -10.07
N TYR A 74 -7.70 -3.76 -11.19
CA TYR A 74 -8.07 -4.30 -12.51
C TYR A 74 -7.85 -5.81 -12.61
N THR A 75 -6.81 -6.35 -11.97
CA THR A 75 -6.60 -7.80 -11.94
C THR A 75 -7.73 -8.50 -11.18
N LEU A 76 -8.16 -7.95 -10.04
CA LEU A 76 -9.34 -8.48 -9.33
C LEU A 76 -10.59 -8.33 -10.20
N GLY A 77 -10.81 -7.17 -10.82
CA GLY A 77 -11.93 -6.93 -11.72
C GLY A 77 -12.01 -7.96 -12.84
N TYR A 78 -10.89 -8.22 -13.51
CA TYR A 78 -10.83 -9.18 -14.61
C TYR A 78 -11.03 -10.63 -14.13
N THR A 79 -10.34 -11.04 -13.05
CA THR A 79 -10.38 -12.42 -12.55
C THR A 79 -11.74 -12.78 -11.94
N VAL A 80 -12.36 -11.86 -11.20
CA VAL A 80 -13.68 -12.06 -10.59
C VAL A 80 -14.79 -11.84 -11.63
N GLY A 81 -14.69 -10.80 -12.46
CA GLY A 81 -15.71 -10.45 -13.44
C GLY A 81 -15.79 -11.42 -14.62
N THR A 82 -14.65 -11.88 -15.12
CA THR A 82 -14.59 -12.75 -16.33
C THR A 82 -14.40 -14.21 -15.96
N ILE A 83 -13.39 -14.52 -15.14
CA ILE A 83 -13.01 -15.89 -14.81
C ILE A 83 -13.88 -16.45 -13.66
N ARG A 84 -14.65 -15.60 -12.98
CA ARG A 84 -15.49 -15.95 -11.81
C ARG A 84 -14.69 -16.60 -10.68
N LEU A 85 -13.42 -16.23 -10.55
CA LEU A 85 -12.59 -16.66 -9.43
C LEU A 85 -13.09 -16.06 -8.12
N HIS A 86 -12.85 -16.77 -7.02
CA HIS A 86 -13.14 -16.24 -5.69
C HIS A 86 -12.33 -14.95 -5.45
N PRO A 87 -12.91 -13.88 -4.86
CA PRO A 87 -12.23 -12.60 -4.69
C PRO A 87 -10.88 -12.67 -3.99
N LEU A 88 -10.71 -13.57 -3.01
CA LEU A 88 -9.41 -13.82 -2.36
C LEU A 88 -8.32 -14.24 -3.35
N GLY A 89 -8.65 -15.10 -4.32
CA GLY A 89 -7.72 -15.48 -5.39
C GLY A 89 -7.39 -14.31 -6.29
N GLY A 90 -8.38 -13.46 -6.59
CA GLY A 90 -8.20 -12.21 -7.33
C GLY A 90 -7.26 -11.23 -6.61
N VAL A 91 -7.35 -11.12 -5.28
CA VAL A 91 -6.45 -10.29 -4.46
C VAL A 91 -5.00 -10.79 -4.54
N VAL A 92 -4.79 -12.11 -4.39
CA VAL A 92 -3.44 -12.71 -4.47
C VAL A 92 -2.85 -12.52 -5.87
N LEU A 93 -3.63 -12.78 -6.92
CA LEU A 93 -3.19 -12.58 -8.30
C LEU A 93 -2.91 -11.10 -8.57
N GLY A 94 -3.74 -10.18 -8.07
CA GLY A 94 -3.51 -8.74 -8.18
C GLY A 94 -2.19 -8.30 -7.56
N GLY A 95 -1.85 -8.83 -6.39
CA GLY A 95 -0.54 -8.63 -5.78
C GLY A 95 0.60 -9.19 -6.64
N LEU A 96 0.46 -10.41 -7.17
CA LEU A 96 1.51 -11.04 -7.99
C LEU A 96 1.73 -10.31 -9.33
N VAL A 97 0.67 -9.86 -9.99
CA VAL A 97 0.77 -9.06 -11.23
C VAL A 97 1.45 -7.72 -10.93
N ALA A 98 1.07 -7.05 -9.84
CA ALA A 98 1.70 -5.81 -9.42
C ALA A 98 3.17 -6.00 -9.00
N LEU A 99 3.53 -7.13 -8.41
CA LEU A 99 4.92 -7.52 -8.10
C LEU A 99 5.76 -7.62 -9.37
N VAL A 100 5.26 -8.32 -10.40
CA VAL A 100 5.95 -8.47 -11.69
C VAL A 100 6.10 -7.10 -12.36
N LEU A 101 5.05 -6.28 -12.35
CA LEU A 101 5.12 -4.92 -12.87
C LEU A 101 6.14 -4.06 -12.10
N ALA A 102 6.18 -4.19 -10.77
CA ALA A 102 7.14 -3.46 -9.94
C ALA A 102 8.59 -3.90 -10.21
N LEU A 103 8.84 -5.19 -10.44
CA LEU A 103 10.17 -5.65 -10.86
C LEU A 103 10.58 -5.05 -12.22
N GLY A 104 9.66 -5.03 -13.18
CA GLY A 104 9.90 -4.44 -14.51
C GLY A 104 10.13 -2.93 -14.46
N LEU A 105 9.18 -2.19 -13.88
CA LEU A 105 9.28 -0.74 -13.71
C LEU A 105 10.50 -0.37 -12.87
N GLY A 106 10.72 -1.07 -11.75
CA GLY A 106 11.84 -0.81 -10.84
C GLY A 106 13.21 -1.00 -11.51
N ALA A 107 13.36 -2.00 -12.38
CA ALA A 107 14.61 -2.23 -13.11
C ALA A 107 14.98 -1.06 -14.04
N VAL A 108 13.99 -0.27 -14.47
CA VAL A 108 14.18 0.92 -15.32
C VAL A 108 14.24 2.18 -14.47
N THR A 109 13.24 2.42 -13.62
CA THR A 109 13.06 3.68 -12.90
C THR A 109 14.09 3.88 -11.78
N LEU A 110 14.53 2.81 -11.09
CA LEU A 110 15.51 2.91 -10.01
C LEU A 110 16.94 3.23 -10.49
N ARG A 111 17.15 3.33 -11.81
CA ARG A 111 18.37 3.88 -12.40
C ARG A 111 18.45 5.39 -12.21
N PHE A 112 17.31 6.06 -12.10
CA PHE A 112 17.22 7.48 -11.76
C PHE A 112 17.39 7.69 -10.24
N ARG A 113 17.91 8.85 -9.84
CA ARG A 113 18.14 9.20 -8.44
C ARG A 113 17.41 10.49 -8.06
N GLY A 114 16.99 10.58 -6.79
CA GLY A 114 16.35 11.77 -6.23
C GLY A 114 15.13 12.21 -7.03
N VAL A 115 15.11 13.49 -7.43
CA VAL A 115 13.98 14.11 -8.14
C VAL A 115 13.67 13.42 -9.48
N TYR A 116 14.69 12.90 -10.18
CA TYR A 116 14.47 12.21 -11.45
C TYR A 116 13.66 10.91 -11.29
N PHE A 117 13.86 10.18 -10.18
CA PHE A 117 13.04 9.01 -9.87
C PHE A 117 11.59 9.41 -9.60
N ALA A 118 11.39 10.49 -8.83
CA ALA A 118 10.06 11.02 -8.53
C ALA A 118 9.31 11.40 -9.83
N ILE A 119 9.96 12.13 -10.76
CA ILE A 119 9.38 12.49 -12.05
C ILE A 119 9.08 11.23 -12.89
N ALA A 120 10.01 10.29 -12.98
CA ALA A 120 9.81 9.04 -13.72
C ALA A 120 8.62 8.24 -13.17
N SER A 121 8.43 8.25 -11.84
CA SER A 121 7.29 7.58 -11.21
C SER A 121 5.96 8.25 -11.52
N LEU A 122 5.88 9.58 -11.63
CA LEU A 122 4.62 10.29 -11.96
C LEU A 122 4.05 9.88 -13.33
N VAL A 123 4.90 9.46 -14.26
CA VAL A 123 4.49 9.03 -15.58
C VAL A 123 3.84 7.65 -15.56
N THR A 124 4.14 6.78 -14.58
CA THR A 124 3.68 5.39 -14.60
C THR A 124 2.16 5.24 -14.46
N PRO A 125 1.43 6.00 -13.59
CA PRO A 125 -0.03 5.94 -13.57
C PRO A 125 -0.66 6.54 -14.82
N LEU A 126 -0.09 7.62 -15.36
CA LEU A 126 -0.60 8.25 -16.59
C LEU A 126 -0.51 7.30 -17.78
N ALA A 127 0.61 6.60 -17.93
CA ALA A 127 0.78 5.57 -18.94
C ALA A 127 -0.19 4.38 -18.70
N GLY A 128 -0.30 3.94 -17.45
CA GLY A 128 -1.22 2.86 -17.07
C GLY A 128 -2.68 3.17 -17.40
N LEU A 129 -3.14 4.39 -17.11
CA LEU A 129 -4.48 4.86 -17.43
C LEU A 129 -4.73 4.79 -18.95
N ASN A 130 -3.84 5.37 -19.76
CA ASN A 130 -3.99 5.37 -21.22
C ASN A 130 -4.04 3.95 -21.81
N ILE A 131 -3.26 3.02 -21.25
CA ILE A 131 -3.30 1.61 -21.67
C ILE A 131 -4.67 0.99 -21.37
N VAL A 132 -5.20 1.19 -20.16
CA VAL A 132 -6.51 0.64 -19.75
C VAL A 132 -7.65 1.20 -20.59
N LEU A 133 -7.64 2.50 -20.88
CA LEU A 133 -8.69 3.16 -21.66
C LEU A 133 -8.87 2.58 -23.06
N VAL A 134 -7.79 2.09 -23.68
CA VAL A 134 -7.80 1.53 -25.05
C VAL A 134 -8.04 0.02 -25.07
N LEU A 135 -7.90 -0.68 -23.94
CA LEU A 135 -8.06 -2.14 -23.85
C LEU A 135 -9.51 -2.54 -23.53
N PRO A 136 -10.28 -3.11 -24.49
CA PRO A 136 -11.66 -3.51 -24.24
C PRO A 136 -11.78 -4.63 -23.21
N ALA A 137 -10.77 -5.51 -23.15
CA ALA A 137 -10.70 -6.59 -22.17
C ALA A 137 -10.67 -6.11 -20.71
N LEU A 138 -10.26 -4.86 -20.48
CA LEU A 138 -10.23 -4.24 -19.15
C LEU A 138 -11.43 -3.29 -18.92
N GLY A 139 -12.44 -3.33 -19.78
CA GLY A 139 -13.61 -2.45 -19.71
C GLY A 139 -13.43 -1.08 -20.38
N GLY A 140 -12.24 -0.80 -20.93
CA GLY A 140 -11.93 0.48 -21.58
C GLY A 140 -12.20 1.68 -20.66
N GLY A 141 -12.78 2.74 -21.22
CA GLY A 141 -13.18 3.94 -20.46
C GLY A 141 -14.35 3.74 -19.48
N GLN A 142 -15.10 2.65 -19.56
CA GLN A 142 -16.23 2.39 -18.65
C GLN A 142 -15.76 1.74 -17.34
N GLY A 143 -14.58 1.10 -17.35
CA GLY A 143 -14.09 0.31 -16.24
C GLY A 143 -14.80 -1.05 -16.11
N ILE A 144 -14.60 -1.71 -14.97
CA ILE A 144 -15.15 -3.03 -14.68
C ILE A 144 -16.07 -2.93 -13.47
N PHE A 145 -17.36 -3.20 -13.66
CA PHE A 145 -18.33 -3.31 -12.56
C PHE A 145 -18.51 -4.77 -12.18
N LEU A 146 -18.50 -5.05 -10.88
CA LEU A 146 -18.56 -6.40 -10.35
C LEU A 146 -19.84 -6.55 -9.54
N ASN A 147 -20.63 -7.59 -9.82
CA ASN A 147 -21.78 -7.93 -8.99
C ASN A 147 -21.35 -8.94 -7.92
N ILE A 148 -20.62 -8.44 -6.92
CA ILE A 148 -20.11 -9.22 -5.78
C ILE A 148 -20.88 -8.81 -4.53
N GLY A 149 -21.23 -9.79 -3.70
CA GLY A 149 -22.01 -9.56 -2.50
C GLY A 149 -21.30 -8.67 -1.48
N PHE A 150 -22.11 -8.03 -0.64
CA PHE A 150 -21.64 -7.22 0.48
C PHE A 150 -21.19 -8.14 1.64
N ASP A 151 -19.87 -8.31 1.79
CA ASP A 151 -19.29 -9.12 2.86
C ASP A 151 -18.13 -8.39 3.58
N PRO A 152 -18.46 -7.45 4.51
CA PRO A 152 -17.47 -6.66 5.22
C PRO A 152 -16.47 -7.47 6.05
N LEU A 153 -16.89 -8.63 6.59
CA LEU A 153 -16.01 -9.46 7.41
C LEU A 153 -14.88 -10.05 6.57
N SER A 154 -15.18 -10.56 5.37
CA SER A 154 -14.16 -11.05 4.45
C SER A 154 -13.19 -9.95 4.02
N TRP A 155 -13.69 -8.74 3.75
CA TRP A 155 -12.83 -7.59 3.43
C TRP A 155 -11.88 -7.26 4.57
N PHE A 156 -12.42 -7.22 5.80
CA PHE A 156 -11.65 -6.95 7.01
C PHE A 156 -10.54 -7.98 7.23
N TYR A 157 -10.85 -9.27 7.23
CA TYR A 157 -9.81 -10.29 7.45
C TYR A 157 -8.75 -10.29 6.36
N THR A 158 -9.13 -10.01 5.11
CA THR A 158 -8.19 -9.92 4.00
C THR A 158 -7.23 -8.75 4.17
N ILE A 159 -7.74 -7.53 4.42
CA ILE A 159 -6.88 -6.35 4.60
C ILE A 159 -6.07 -6.42 5.90
N TRP A 160 -6.64 -7.03 6.95
CA TRP A 160 -5.98 -7.23 8.22
C TRP A 160 -4.77 -8.17 8.10
N ALA A 161 -4.92 -9.25 7.35
CA ALA A 161 -3.82 -10.17 7.04
C ALA A 161 -2.71 -9.47 6.24
N ILE A 162 -3.07 -8.61 5.28
CA ILE A 162 -2.11 -7.81 4.51
C ILE A 162 -1.32 -6.88 5.44
N ILE A 163 -1.99 -6.09 6.29
CA ILE A 163 -1.32 -5.19 7.24
C ILE A 163 -0.42 -5.97 8.20
N ALA A 164 -0.90 -7.09 8.74
CA ALA A 164 -0.10 -7.92 9.63
C ALA A 164 1.19 -8.40 8.94
N ALA A 165 1.11 -8.79 7.67
CA ALA A 165 2.28 -9.16 6.87
C ALA A 165 3.21 -7.96 6.61
N GLU A 166 2.67 -6.79 6.25
CA GLU A 166 3.46 -5.57 6.01
C GLU A 166 4.20 -5.09 7.26
N VAL A 167 3.52 -5.08 8.40
CA VAL A 167 4.11 -4.72 9.71
C VAL A 167 5.18 -5.73 10.10
N GLY A 168 4.91 -7.03 9.97
CA GLY A 168 5.88 -8.09 10.27
C GLY A 168 7.13 -8.00 9.38
N LEU A 169 6.95 -7.78 8.08
CA LEU A 169 8.06 -7.60 7.14
C LEU A 169 8.83 -6.32 7.38
N THR A 170 8.14 -5.21 7.68
CA THR A 170 8.81 -3.95 8.04
C THR A 170 9.68 -4.15 9.27
N TYR A 171 9.18 -4.84 10.30
CA TYR A 171 9.95 -5.17 11.48
C TYR A 171 11.18 -6.02 11.15
N TRP A 172 10.99 -7.10 10.39
CA TRP A 172 12.06 -8.02 9.99
C TRP A 172 13.14 -7.33 9.15
N ILE A 173 12.75 -6.47 8.20
CA ILE A 173 13.68 -5.71 7.35
C ILE A 173 14.47 -4.69 8.18
N THR A 174 13.79 -3.90 9.03
CA THR A 174 14.41 -2.78 9.76
C THR A 174 15.36 -3.24 10.88
N HIS A 175 15.05 -4.38 11.52
CA HIS A 175 15.85 -4.98 12.60
C HIS A 175 16.84 -6.04 12.08
N GLY A 176 16.67 -6.52 10.85
CA GLY A 176 17.57 -7.48 10.21
C GLY A 176 18.80 -6.84 9.58
N ARG A 177 19.63 -7.69 8.93
CA ARG A 177 20.85 -7.26 8.21
C ARG A 177 20.55 -6.27 7.08
N LEU A 178 19.41 -6.44 6.39
CA LEU A 178 18.97 -5.57 5.30
C LEU A 178 18.80 -4.11 5.77
N GLY A 179 18.32 -3.91 7.01
CA GLY A 179 18.10 -2.59 7.58
C GLY A 179 19.35 -1.72 7.66
N TYR A 180 20.53 -2.31 7.89
CA TYR A 180 21.79 -1.55 7.86
C TYR A 180 22.12 -1.03 6.47
N GLY A 181 21.96 -1.87 5.44
CA GLY A 181 22.16 -1.47 4.04
C GLY A 181 21.16 -0.39 3.61
N ILE A 182 19.90 -0.50 4.03
CA ILE A 182 18.85 0.49 3.77
C ILE A 182 19.20 1.84 4.40
N ARG A 183 19.59 1.85 5.69
CA ARG A 183 20.00 3.07 6.38
C ARG A 183 21.21 3.72 5.72
N ALA A 184 22.20 2.91 5.29
CA ALA A 184 23.35 3.40 4.55
C ALA A 184 22.93 4.06 3.23
N ILE A 185 22.05 3.43 2.44
CA ILE A 185 21.53 3.99 1.17
C ILE A 185 20.78 5.30 1.41
N LYS A 186 19.98 5.39 2.48
CA LYS A 186 19.22 6.59 2.83
C LYS A 186 20.11 7.76 3.24
N SER A 187 21.25 7.49 3.88
CA SER A 187 22.23 8.51 4.25
C SER A 187 23.05 8.99 3.05
N ASP A 188 23.73 8.06 2.37
CA ASP A 188 24.51 8.35 1.16
C ASP A 188 24.67 7.05 0.34
N GLU A 189 24.04 7.02 -0.83
CA GLU A 189 24.04 5.86 -1.70
C GLU A 189 25.43 5.54 -2.28
N ASP A 190 26.27 6.54 -2.55
CA ASP A 190 27.60 6.34 -3.14
C ASP A 190 28.60 5.87 -2.07
N ALA A 191 28.49 6.39 -0.85
CA ALA A 191 29.22 5.85 0.31
C ALA A 191 28.81 4.40 0.61
N ALA A 192 27.50 4.10 0.58
CA ALA A 192 27.01 2.74 0.81
C ALA A 192 27.55 1.73 -0.21
N LYS A 193 27.62 2.12 -1.50
CA LYS A 193 28.22 1.29 -2.56
C LYS A 193 29.70 1.05 -2.34
N SER A 194 30.42 2.05 -1.86
CA SER A 194 31.85 1.95 -1.53
C SER A 194 32.11 0.98 -0.37
N LEU A 195 31.14 0.82 0.53
CA LEU A 195 31.13 -0.17 1.62
C LEU A 195 30.61 -1.55 1.19
N GLY A 196 30.40 -1.79 -0.11
CA GLY A 196 29.97 -3.08 -0.66
C GLY A 196 28.45 -3.35 -0.59
N VAL A 197 27.63 -2.34 -0.23
CA VAL A 197 26.17 -2.49 -0.25
C VAL A 197 25.66 -2.50 -1.69
N ASN A 198 24.98 -3.57 -2.09
CA ASN A 198 24.33 -3.66 -3.39
C ASN A 198 23.02 -2.85 -3.41
N ALA A 199 23.15 -1.52 -3.52
CA ALA A 199 22.01 -0.60 -3.49
C ALA A 199 20.94 -0.88 -4.56
N PRO A 200 21.29 -1.17 -5.83
CA PRO A 200 20.28 -1.47 -6.85
C PRO A 200 19.41 -2.69 -6.50
N ARG A 201 20.02 -3.79 -6.05
CA ARG A 201 19.26 -5.00 -5.67
C ARG A 201 18.36 -4.77 -4.47
N LEU A 202 18.85 -4.04 -3.47
CA LEU A 202 18.08 -3.76 -2.25
C LEU A 202 16.90 -2.82 -2.52
N LYS A 203 17.10 -1.78 -3.33
CA LYS A 203 16.02 -0.89 -3.78
C LYS A 203 14.99 -1.65 -4.61
N LEU A 204 15.43 -2.50 -5.54
CA LEU A 204 14.52 -3.28 -6.39
C LEU A 204 13.69 -4.26 -5.55
N PHE A 205 14.29 -4.92 -4.56
CA PHE A 205 13.58 -5.79 -3.64
C PHE A 205 12.48 -5.05 -2.87
N LEU A 206 12.80 -3.88 -2.30
CA LEU A 206 11.81 -3.07 -1.58
C LEU A 206 10.73 -2.52 -2.48
N PHE A 207 11.07 -2.11 -3.70
CA PHE A 207 10.12 -1.63 -4.69
C PHE A 207 9.17 -2.74 -5.16
N ALA A 208 9.69 -3.96 -5.34
CA ALA A 208 8.88 -5.14 -5.66
C ALA A 208 7.90 -5.47 -4.53
N LEU A 209 8.35 -5.43 -3.28
CA LEU A 209 7.50 -5.64 -2.11
C LEU A 209 6.42 -4.56 -1.98
N SER A 210 6.80 -3.31 -2.25
CA SER A 210 5.91 -2.15 -2.31
C SER A 210 4.80 -2.37 -3.35
N GLY A 211 5.13 -2.82 -4.56
CA GLY A 211 4.15 -3.14 -5.60
C GLY A 211 3.25 -4.33 -5.26
N LEU A 212 3.81 -5.40 -4.69
CA LEU A 212 3.06 -6.59 -4.26
C LEU A 212 1.89 -6.23 -3.33
N PHE A 213 2.19 -5.49 -2.26
CA PHE A 213 1.18 -5.13 -1.27
C PHE A 213 0.24 -4.03 -1.75
N ALA A 214 0.73 -3.08 -2.54
CA ALA A 214 -0.13 -2.09 -3.18
C ALA A 214 -1.14 -2.75 -4.13
N GLY A 215 -0.72 -3.75 -4.92
CA GLY A 215 -1.61 -4.51 -5.79
C GLY A 215 -2.61 -5.37 -5.04
N ALA A 216 -2.16 -6.10 -4.01
CA ALA A 216 -3.08 -6.89 -3.18
C ALA A 216 -4.14 -5.98 -2.53
N THR A 217 -3.71 -4.84 -1.96
CA THR A 217 -4.60 -3.85 -1.35
C THR A 217 -5.54 -3.21 -2.38
N GLY A 218 -5.06 -2.94 -3.60
CA GLY A 218 -5.88 -2.46 -4.70
C GLY A 218 -6.97 -3.44 -5.12
N GLY A 219 -6.69 -4.75 -5.08
CA GLY A 219 -7.69 -5.78 -5.22
C GLY A 219 -8.78 -5.66 -4.15
N VAL A 220 -8.39 -5.59 -2.87
CA VAL A 220 -9.36 -5.41 -1.77
C VAL A 220 -10.18 -4.13 -1.95
N TYR A 221 -9.56 -3.03 -2.37
CA TYR A 221 -10.26 -1.79 -2.69
C TYR A 221 -11.35 -2.01 -3.75
N ALA A 222 -11.02 -2.62 -4.89
CA ALA A 222 -11.99 -2.93 -5.94
C ALA A 222 -13.11 -3.88 -5.49
N TRP A 223 -12.81 -4.80 -4.57
CA TRP A 223 -13.81 -5.67 -3.96
C TRP A 223 -14.80 -4.87 -3.11
N THR A 224 -14.31 -3.94 -2.28
CA THR A 224 -15.18 -3.11 -1.43
C THR A 224 -16.04 -2.14 -2.23
N THR A 225 -15.55 -1.63 -3.36
CA THR A 225 -16.29 -0.74 -4.26
C THR A 225 -17.13 -1.46 -5.30
N SER A 226 -17.07 -2.80 -5.35
CA SER A 226 -17.78 -3.64 -6.33
C SER A 226 -17.52 -3.21 -7.78
N GLY A 227 -16.29 -2.78 -8.06
CA GLY A 227 -15.91 -2.31 -9.38
C GLY A 227 -14.80 -1.27 -9.34
N ILE A 228 -14.33 -0.91 -10.53
CA ILE A 228 -13.23 0.01 -10.74
C ILE A 228 -13.49 0.86 -11.98
N ILE A 229 -13.29 2.17 -11.84
CA ILE A 229 -13.38 3.16 -12.92
C ILE A 229 -11.96 3.68 -13.20
N PRO A 230 -11.51 3.77 -14.46
CA PRO A 230 -10.11 4.08 -14.80
C PRO A 230 -9.60 5.38 -14.17
N GLU A 231 -10.35 6.48 -14.30
CA GLU A 231 -9.93 7.80 -13.86
C GLU A 231 -9.74 7.87 -12.35
N ALA A 232 -10.63 7.20 -11.59
CA ALA A 232 -10.54 7.11 -10.14
C ALA A 232 -9.41 6.18 -9.68
N ALA A 233 -9.17 5.09 -10.41
CA ALA A 233 -8.17 4.08 -10.07
C ALA A 233 -6.73 4.59 -10.19
N PHE A 234 -6.45 5.42 -11.19
CA PHE A 234 -5.12 5.97 -11.48
C PHE A 234 -4.92 7.39 -10.96
N ASP A 235 -5.82 7.91 -10.13
CA ASP A 235 -5.75 9.26 -9.57
C ASP A 235 -4.50 9.41 -8.66
N LEU A 236 -3.61 10.34 -9.05
CA LEU A 236 -2.40 10.67 -8.30
C LEU A 236 -2.68 11.18 -6.88
N THR A 237 -3.90 11.66 -6.62
CA THR A 237 -4.33 12.05 -5.28
C THR A 237 -4.22 10.89 -4.27
N PHE A 238 -4.38 9.63 -4.70
CA PHE A 238 -4.11 8.48 -3.84
C PHE A 238 -2.64 8.44 -3.41
N SER A 239 -1.69 8.54 -4.34
CA SER A 239 -0.26 8.58 -4.04
C SER A 239 0.09 9.74 -3.11
N LEU A 240 -0.47 10.92 -3.35
CA LEU A 240 -0.24 12.10 -2.51
C LEU A 240 -0.80 11.90 -1.09
N ARG A 241 -1.98 11.30 -0.94
CA ARG A 241 -2.54 10.95 0.37
C ARG A 241 -1.69 9.93 1.10
N MET A 242 -1.23 8.88 0.41
CA MET A 242 -0.30 7.89 0.97
C MET A 242 1.00 8.54 1.45
N LEU A 243 1.58 9.45 0.65
CA LEU A 243 2.76 10.22 1.03
C LEU A 243 2.50 11.07 2.27
N ALA A 244 1.38 11.79 2.31
CA ALA A 244 1.00 12.59 3.48
C ALA A 244 0.88 11.72 4.74
N MET A 245 0.27 10.54 4.65
CA MET A 245 0.15 9.60 5.76
C MET A 245 1.53 9.19 6.29
N ILE A 246 2.44 8.73 5.43
CA ILE A 246 3.77 8.29 5.90
C ILE A 246 4.63 9.46 6.41
N VAL A 247 4.48 10.66 5.85
CA VAL A 247 5.21 11.86 6.30
C VAL A 247 4.71 12.29 7.68
N ILE A 248 3.40 12.44 7.85
CA ILE A 248 2.77 12.90 9.10
C ILE A 248 2.97 11.87 10.22
N GLY A 249 2.80 10.59 9.93
CA GLY A 249 2.92 9.54 10.93
C GLY A 249 4.36 9.17 11.30
N GLY A 250 5.34 9.51 10.45
CA GLY A 250 6.76 9.23 10.70
C GLY A 250 7.36 8.31 9.65
N MET A 251 8.04 8.90 8.68
CA MET A 251 8.57 8.24 7.50
C MET A 251 9.65 7.20 7.84
N GLY A 252 9.48 5.96 7.35
CA GLY A 252 10.43 4.87 7.57
C GLY A 252 10.35 4.23 8.96
N THR A 253 9.30 4.53 9.72
CA THR A 253 9.03 3.90 11.02
C THR A 253 8.04 2.74 10.89
N LEU A 254 7.94 1.91 11.94
CA LEU A 254 7.07 0.74 11.97
C LEU A 254 5.58 1.09 12.16
N LEU A 255 5.25 2.09 12.98
CA LEU A 255 3.85 2.51 13.21
C LEU A 255 3.45 3.76 12.44
N GLY A 256 4.41 4.46 11.83
CA GLY A 256 4.14 5.72 11.15
C GLY A 256 3.02 5.63 10.11
N PRO A 257 3.01 4.65 9.20
CA PRO A 257 1.93 4.52 8.23
C PRO A 257 0.55 4.34 8.87
N LEU A 258 0.44 3.57 9.96
CA LEU A 258 -0.83 3.36 10.68
C LEU A 258 -1.31 4.63 11.37
N ILE A 259 -0.42 5.31 12.11
CA ILE A 259 -0.75 6.56 12.81
C ILE A 259 -1.11 7.66 11.80
N GLY A 260 -0.35 7.74 10.71
CA GLY A 260 -0.58 8.67 9.62
C GLY A 260 -1.91 8.42 8.91
N ALA A 261 -2.26 7.16 8.66
CA ALA A 261 -3.56 6.81 8.09
C ALA A 261 -4.70 7.26 9.00
N ILE A 262 -4.61 7.03 10.31
CA ILE A 262 -5.62 7.52 11.27
C ILE A 262 -5.68 9.06 11.25
N ALA A 263 -4.54 9.73 11.30
CA ALA A 263 -4.46 11.19 11.36
C ALA A 263 -4.94 11.90 10.09
N VAL A 264 -4.79 11.28 8.91
CA VAL A 264 -5.19 11.87 7.62
C VAL A 264 -6.59 11.42 7.21
N TYR A 265 -6.91 10.14 7.37
CA TYR A 265 -8.18 9.58 6.90
C TYR A 265 -9.35 10.06 7.76
N LEU A 266 -9.23 10.01 9.09
CA LEU A 266 -10.36 10.29 9.98
C LEU A 266 -10.87 11.74 9.86
N PRO A 267 -10.01 12.78 9.87
CA PRO A 267 -10.46 14.15 9.66
C PRO A 267 -11.05 14.37 8.26
N SER A 268 -10.47 13.75 7.22
CA SER A 268 -11.01 13.86 5.87
C SER A 268 -12.45 13.33 5.78
N ARG A 269 -12.75 12.22 6.47
CA ARG A 269 -14.10 11.64 6.50
C ARG A 269 -15.04 12.50 7.34
N LEU A 270 -14.64 12.91 8.54
CA LEU A 270 -15.47 13.76 9.41
C LEU A 270 -15.78 15.10 8.74
N PHE A 271 -14.82 15.69 8.03
CA PHE A 271 -15.03 16.92 7.29
C PHE A 271 -16.06 16.74 6.17
N LEU A 272 -15.93 15.69 5.37
CA LEU A 272 -16.90 15.36 4.31
C LEU A 272 -18.30 15.11 4.89
N THR A 273 -18.41 14.37 5.99
CA THR A 273 -19.70 14.03 6.62
C THR A 273 -20.37 15.23 7.27
N ILE A 274 -19.62 16.08 7.99
CA ILE A 274 -20.19 17.18 8.78
C ILE A 274 -20.43 18.44 7.93
N PHE A 275 -19.52 18.77 7.01
CA PHE A 275 -19.58 20.05 6.28
C PHE A 275 -20.23 19.94 4.90
N ILE A 276 -20.12 18.80 4.23
CA ILE A 276 -20.59 18.65 2.84
C ILE A 276 -21.95 17.90 2.77
N GLY A 277 -22.42 17.30 3.88
CA GLY A 277 -23.81 16.81 4.00
C GLY A 277 -24.19 15.72 2.99
N THR A 278 -23.24 14.96 2.47
CA THR A 278 -23.51 13.86 1.52
C THR A 278 -23.81 12.56 2.27
N GLU A 279 -24.89 12.55 3.06
CA GLU A 279 -25.69 11.35 3.32
C GLU A 279 -27.16 11.78 3.47
N SER A 280 -27.89 11.73 2.35
CA SER A 280 -29.32 11.45 2.39
C SER A 280 -29.49 10.02 1.92
N ILE A 281 -29.63 9.13 2.91
CA ILE A 281 -30.32 7.82 2.92
C ILE A 281 -29.88 6.80 1.86
#